data_AF-A0A2N2F4T1-F1
#
_entry.id   AF-A0A2N2F4T1-F1
#
_cell.length_a   1.000
_cell.length_b   1.000
_cell.length_c   1.000
_cell.angle_alpha   90.00
_cell.angle_beta   90.00
_cell.angle_gamma   90.00
#
_symmetry.space_group_name_H-M   'P 1'
#
loop_
_entity.id
_entity.type
_entity.pdbx_description
1 polymer ?
#
loop_
_entity_poly.entity_id
_entity_poly.type
_entity_poly.pdbx_seq_one_letter_code
_entity_poly.pdbx_strand_id
1 'polypeptide(L)'
;MAKKKFLCTVLGAQLVCIFLLIHKSSQFIKESYKKQKIELIKNELAHSKELLTNQLYASKNPTEIKKFAQEQLNMQPIKISQLKRIARE
;
A
#
# COMPACT_ATOMS: atom_id res chain seq x y z
N MET A 1 62.57 -4.79 -1.05
CA MET A 1 61.59 -4.11 -0.17
C MET A 1 60.34 -3.60 -0.90
N ALA A 2 60.44 -3.09 -2.13
CA ALA A 2 59.29 -2.54 -2.89
C ALA A 2 58.11 -3.51 -3.08
N LYS A 3 58.37 -4.80 -3.39
CA LYS A 3 57.32 -5.82 -3.56
C LYS A 3 56.49 -6.06 -2.29
N LYS A 4 57.13 -6.03 -1.10
CA LYS A 4 56.44 -6.18 0.19
C LYS A 4 55.57 -4.96 0.51
N LYS A 5 56.07 -3.75 0.23
CA LYS A 5 55.29 -2.51 0.39
C LYS A 5 54.08 -2.51 -0.53
N PHE A 6 54.26 -2.84 -1.82
CA PHE A 6 53.17 -2.95 -2.78
C PHE A 6 52.10 -3.96 -2.35
N LEU A 7 52.51 -5.16 -1.93
CA LEU A 7 51.58 -6.18 -1.43
C LEU A 7 50.78 -5.70 -0.22
N CYS A 8 51.44 -5.00 0.71
CA CYS A 8 50.79 -4.45 1.90
C CYS A 8 49.75 -3.36 1.52
N THR A 9 50.07 -2.49 0.56
CA THR A 9 49.13 -1.48 0.06
C THR A 9 47.91 -2.10 -0.61
N VAL A 10 48.10 -3.15 -1.43
CA VAL A 10 47.00 -3.86 -2.10
C VAL A 10 46.11 -4.55 -1.08
N LEU A 11 46.68 -5.25 -0.10
CA LEU A 11 45.91 -5.89 0.96
C LEU A 11 45.13 -4.88 1.80
N GLY A 12 45.74 -3.74 2.13
CA GLY A 12 45.07 -2.64 2.83
C GLY A 12 43.90 -2.08 2.04
N ALA A 13 44.09 -1.83 0.74
CA ALA A 13 43.00 -1.38 -0.14
C ALA A 13 41.86 -2.40 -0.21
N GLN A 14 42.18 -3.70 -0.28
CA GLN A 14 41.19 -4.77 -0.31
C GLN A 14 40.34 -4.80 0.97
N LEU A 15 40.97 -4.63 2.14
CA LEU A 15 40.27 -4.56 3.43
C LEU A 15 39.33 -3.35 3.51
N VAL A 16 39.77 -2.19 3.01
CA VAL A 16 38.91 -0.99 2.94
C VAL A 16 37.73 -1.23 2.02
N CYS A 17 37.93 -1.85 0.85
CA CYS A 17 36.84 -2.21 -0.06
C CYS A 17 35.83 -3.16 0.59
N ILE A 18 36.29 -4.19 1.31
CA ILE A 18 35.42 -5.13 2.04
C ILE A 18 34.61 -4.37 3.10
N PHE A 19 35.25 -3.50 3.87
CA PHE A 19 34.56 -2.70 4.89
C PHE A 19 33.48 -1.80 4.26
N LEU A 20 33.77 -1.12 3.16
CA LEU A 20 32.81 -0.28 2.45
C LEU A 20 31.63 -1.08 1.91
N LEU A 21 31.87 -2.29 1.37
CA LEU A 21 30.81 -3.17 0.90
C LEU A 21 29.89 -3.62 2.04
N ILE A 22 30.46 -3.99 3.19
CA ILE A 22 29.68 -4.36 4.38
C ILE A 22 28.87 -3.16 4.88
N HIS A 23 29.48 -1.98 4.96
CA HIS A 23 28.79 -0.77 5.39
C HIS A 23 27.60 -0.44 4.47
N LYS A 24 27.81 -0.46 3.15
CA LYS A 24 26.76 -0.23 2.16
C LYS A 24 25.64 -1.27 2.27
N SER A 25 25.99 -2.55 2.39
CA SER A 25 25.02 -3.64 2.54
C SER A 25 24.18 -3.47 3.81
N SER A 26 24.81 -3.15 4.94
CA SER A 26 24.12 -2.90 6.21
C SER A 26 23.14 -1.73 6.11
N GLN A 27 23.54 -0.62 5.48
CA GLN A 27 22.65 0.52 5.25
C GLN A 27 21.47 0.14 4.36
N PHE A 28 21.72 -0.61 3.28
CA PHE A 28 20.67 -1.06 2.38
C PHE A 28 19.65 -1.97 3.08
N ILE A 29 20.14 -2.93 3.89
CA ILE A 29 19.30 -3.82 4.69
C ILE A 29 18.44 -3.01 5.66
N LYS A 30 19.02 -2.04 6.35
CA LYS A 30 18.30 -1.17 7.30
C LYS A 30 17.17 -0.40 6.63
N GLU A 31 17.44 0.22 5.49
CA GLU A 31 16.41 0.97 4.75
C GLU A 31 15.36 0.04 4.14
N SER A 32 15.75 -1.16 3.70
CA SER A 32 14.81 -2.19 3.25
C SER A 32 13.84 -2.61 4.37
N TYR A 33 14.33 -2.86 5.58
CA TYR A 33 13.47 -3.18 6.72
C TYR A 33 12.51 -2.05 7.09
N LYS A 34 12.99 -0.80 7.06
CA LYS A 34 12.12 0.37 7.29
C LYS A 34 11.01 0.44 6.24
N LYS A 35 11.36 0.24 4.96
CA LYS A 35 10.39 0.22 3.87
C LYS A 35 9.35 -0.89 4.07
N GLN A 36 9.79 -2.11 4.38
CA GLN A 36 8.91 -3.25 4.65
C GLN A 36 7.95 -2.96 5.83
N LYS A 37 8.46 -2.35 6.91
CA LYS A 37 7.62 -1.96 8.05
C LYS A 37 6.54 -0.94 7.64
N ILE A 38 6.91 0.07 6.85
CA ILE A 38 5.96 1.08 6.36
C ILE A 38 4.93 0.42 5.42
N GLU A 39 5.36 -0.50 4.57
CA GLU A 39 4.49 -1.21 3.64
C GLU A 39 3.47 -2.10 4.37
N LEU A 40 3.89 -2.78 5.44
CA LEU A 40 2.98 -3.52 6.33
C LEU A 40 1.93 -2.60 6.94
N ILE A 41 2.33 -1.47 7.53
CA ILE A 41 1.40 -0.50 8.14
C ILE A 41 0.43 0.05 7.09
N LYS A 42 0.92 0.37 5.90
CA LYS A 42 0.09 0.85 4.79
C LYS A 42 -0.97 -0.19 4.41
N ASN A 43 -0.58 -1.46 4.31
CA ASN A 43 -1.50 -2.53 3.96
C ASN A 43 -2.55 -2.76 5.05
N GLU A 44 -2.16 -2.69 6.33
CA GLU A 44 -3.07 -2.77 7.46
C GLU A 44 -4.10 -1.62 7.46
N LEU A 45 -3.65 -0.38 7.22
CA LEU A 45 -4.55 0.77 7.11
C LEU A 45 -5.50 0.64 5.91
N ALA A 46 -5.00 0.15 4.77
CA ALA A 46 -5.83 -0.07 3.58
C ALA A 46 -6.92 -1.11 3.85
N HIS A 47 -6.57 -2.21 4.50
CA HIS A 47 -7.51 -3.24 4.90
C HIS A 47 -8.53 -2.71 5.92
N SER A 48 -8.09 -1.96 6.92
CA SER A 48 -8.99 -1.32 7.90
C SER A 48 -9.97 -0.36 7.25
N LYS A 49 -9.50 0.46 6.29
CA LYS A 49 -10.36 1.35 5.50
C LYS A 49 -11.40 0.55 4.72
N GLU A 50 -11.00 -0.52 4.05
CA GLU A 50 -11.92 -1.37 3.28
C GLU A 50 -12.98 -2.01 4.19
N LEU A 51 -12.56 -2.52 5.35
CA LEU A 51 -13.45 -3.10 6.33
C LEU A 51 -14.46 -2.07 6.87
N LEU A 52 -14.01 -0.87 7.23
CA LEU A 52 -14.89 0.22 7.65
C LEU A 52 -15.83 0.67 6.52
N THR A 53 -15.35 0.67 5.28
CA THR A 53 -16.15 1.00 4.10
C THR A 53 -17.25 -0.04 3.90
N ASN A 54 -16.91 -1.32 4.03
CA ASN A 54 -17.88 -2.42 3.94
C ASN A 54 -18.87 -2.38 5.10
N GLN A 55 -18.43 -2.07 6.32
CA GLN A 55 -19.31 -1.85 7.47
C GLN A 55 -20.23 -0.66 7.26
N LEU A 56 -19.74 0.44 6.68
CA LEU A 56 -20.55 1.60 6.33
C LEU A 56 -21.60 1.25 5.28
N TYR A 57 -21.23 0.48 4.25
CA TYR A 57 -22.18 0.00 3.23
C TYR A 57 -23.19 -0.99 3.80
N ALA A 58 -22.77 -1.87 4.72
CA ALA A 58 -23.67 -2.80 5.41
C ALA A 58 -24.62 -2.07 6.38
N SER A 59 -24.11 -1.04 7.06
CA SER A 59 -24.88 -0.20 7.97
C SER A 59 -25.78 0.80 7.25
N LYS A 60 -25.50 1.12 5.98
CA LYS A 60 -26.40 1.84 5.09
C LYS A 60 -27.63 0.96 4.86
N ASN A 61 -28.59 1.07 5.76
CA ASN A 61 -29.83 0.32 5.73
C ASN A 61 -30.57 0.71 4.45
N PRO A 62 -30.61 -0.15 3.41
CA PRO A 62 -31.21 0.22 2.11
C PRO A 62 -32.68 0.59 2.29
N THR A 63 -33.31 0.03 3.31
CA THR A 63 -34.67 0.34 3.76
C THR A 63 -34.79 1.78 4.25
N GLU A 64 -33.88 2.27 5.10
CA GLU A 64 -33.90 3.67 5.57
C GLU A 64 -33.53 4.65 4.47
N ILE A 65 -32.60 4.29 3.58
CA ILE A 65 -32.25 5.12 2.43
C ILE A 65 -33.44 5.24 1.48
N LYS A 66 -34.12 4.13 1.20
CA LYS A 66 -35.34 4.11 0.37
C LYS A 66 -36.45 4.89 1.04
N LYS A 67 -36.61 4.72 2.36
CA LYS A 67 -37.62 5.43 3.15
C LYS A 67 -37.36 6.93 3.17
N PHE A 68 -36.11 7.36 3.38
CA PHE A 68 -35.71 8.77 3.28
C PHE A 68 -35.90 9.32 1.86
N ALA A 69 -35.53 8.58 0.81
CA ALA A 69 -35.73 9.01 -0.56
C ALA A 69 -37.22 9.17 -0.92
N GLN A 70 -38.08 8.28 -0.41
CA GLN A 70 -39.52 8.35 -0.65
C GLN A 70 -40.20 9.42 0.19
N GLU A 71 -39.83 9.57 1.46
CA GLU A 71 -40.52 10.44 2.44
C GLU A 71 -39.97 11.88 2.46
N GLN A 72 -38.65 12.07 2.35
CA GLN A 72 -38.01 13.40 2.42
C GLN A 72 -37.71 13.98 1.04
N LEU A 73 -37.41 13.13 0.05
CA LEU A 73 -37.09 13.57 -1.32
C LEU A 73 -38.24 13.35 -2.32
N ASN A 74 -39.41 12.86 -1.88
CA ASN A 74 -40.58 12.56 -2.72
C ASN A 74 -40.26 11.72 -3.98
N MET A 75 -39.23 10.86 -3.93
CA MET A 75 -38.89 10.00 -5.06
C MET A 75 -39.92 8.89 -5.22
N GLN A 76 -40.51 8.81 -6.41
CA GLN A 76 -41.47 7.76 -6.77
C GLN A 76 -40.74 6.41 -7.01
N PRO A 77 -41.31 5.28 -6.55
CA PRO A 77 -40.74 3.96 -6.82
C PRO A 77 -40.76 3.65 -8.32
N ILE A 78 -39.59 3.45 -8.91
CA ILE A 78 -39.43 3.14 -10.33
C ILE A 78 -39.94 1.72 -10.59
N LYS A 79 -40.86 1.55 -11.55
CA LYS A 79 -41.30 0.22 -12.00
C LYS A 79 -40.29 -0.34 -13.00
N ILE A 80 -40.04 -1.65 -12.97
CA ILE A 80 -39.08 -2.29 -13.88
C ILE A 80 -39.42 -2.03 -15.36
N SER A 81 -40.70 -1.82 -15.68
CA SER A 81 -41.17 -1.42 -17.02
C SER A 81 -40.68 -0.05 -17.50
N GLN A 82 -40.17 0.81 -16.61
CA GLN A 82 -39.68 2.16 -16.92
C GLN A 82 -38.15 2.21 -17.11
N LEU A 83 -37.43 1.11 -16.85
CA LEU A 83 -35.99 1.03 -17.06
C LEU A 83 -35.68 0.85 -18.55
N LYS A 84 -35.21 1.92 -19.20
CA LYS A 84 -34.61 1.81 -20.54
C LYS A 84 -33.34 0.97 -20.44
N ARG A 85 -33.33 -0.16 -21.16
CA ARG A 85 -32.16 -1.04 -21.29
C ARG A 85 -31.00 -0.23 -21.88
N ILE A 86 -29.96 -0.01 -21.08
CA ILE A 86 -28.73 0.62 -21.56
C ILE A 86 -28.04 -0.40 -22.48
N ALA A 87 -28.00 -0.11 -23.77
CA ALA A 87 -27.20 -0.89 -24.71
C ALA A 87 -25.72 -0.65 -24.37
N ARG A 88 -24.97 -1.73 -24.11
CA ARG A 88 -23.50 -1.67 -24.08
C ARG A 88 -23.04 -1.45 -25.51
N GLU A 89 -22.30 -0.37 -25.74
CA GLU A 89 -21.32 -0.27 -26.83
C GLU A 89 -20.08 -1.10 -26.48
#